data_AF-A0A0J6IRU6-F1
#
_entry.id   AF-A0A0J6IRU6-F1
#
_cell.length_a   1.000
_cell.length_b   1.000
_cell.length_c   1.000
_cell.angle_alpha   90.00
_cell.angle_beta   90.00
_cell.angle_gamma   90.00
#
_symmetry.space_group_name_H-M   'P 1'
#
loop_
_entity.id
_entity.type
_entity.pdbx_description
1 polymer ?
#
loop_
_entity_poly.entity_id
_entity_poly.type
_entity_poly.pdbx_seq_one_letter_code
_entity_poly.pdbx_strand_id
1 'polypeptide(L)'
;MGLGSADAYISMVSGLVGAVIGGWCTLNGATKAHGLALKKEEAADRERMITTLMLLRTEIVGSWELFHEECGDELLGQTEGTPFLSILPIGANPFPIFDSGPAALNLVPRELAKNIVHFYMRAKGLIAAIEMNNRDYDQALQHARLRLLTQAERAHQAGDEVSDETHDEVFNYSVAFMAGQLGMGDTADSIRSLTQELAPIVQRITEEVDKLFTPDLEHNRVS
;
A
#
# COMPACT_ATOMS: atom_id res chain seq x y z
N MET A 1 53.91 -24.70 -67.40
CA MET A 1 54.32 -24.71 -65.97
C MET A 1 53.75 -23.46 -65.33
N GLY A 2 53.01 -23.63 -64.24
CA GLY A 2 52.43 -22.58 -63.43
C GLY A 2 51.71 -23.23 -62.27
N LEU A 3 52.38 -24.16 -61.58
CA LEU A 3 51.92 -24.71 -60.32
C LEU A 3 51.68 -23.53 -59.38
N GLY A 4 50.45 -23.37 -58.89
CA GLY A 4 50.11 -22.33 -57.91
C GLY A 4 51.15 -22.33 -56.80
N SER A 5 51.73 -21.15 -56.51
CA SER A 5 52.86 -21.06 -55.60
C SER A 5 52.49 -21.61 -54.23
N ALA A 6 53.44 -22.28 -53.58
CA ALA A 6 53.29 -22.76 -52.21
C ALA A 6 52.77 -21.64 -51.27
N ASP A 7 53.11 -20.38 -51.58
CA ASP A 7 52.65 -19.19 -50.86
C ASP A 7 51.13 -18.99 -50.90
N ALA A 8 50.47 -19.29 -52.03
CA ALA A 8 49.01 -19.22 -52.14
C ALA A 8 48.32 -20.28 -51.27
N TYR A 9 48.90 -21.49 -51.19
CA TYR A 9 48.38 -22.57 -50.36
C TYR A 9 48.60 -22.29 -48.86
N ILE A 10 49.78 -21.78 -48.49
CA ILE A 10 50.10 -21.37 -47.12
C ILE A 10 49.22 -20.20 -46.68
N SER A 11 48.96 -19.22 -47.56
CA SER A 11 48.06 -18.10 -47.27
C SER A 11 46.60 -18.54 -47.11
N MET A 12 46.15 -19.54 -47.87
CA MET A 12 44.79 -20.08 -47.76
C MET A 12 44.60 -20.89 -46.48
N VAL A 13 45.57 -21.75 -46.14
CA VAL A 13 45.54 -22.57 -44.92
C VAL A 13 45.67 -21.69 -43.66
N SER A 14 46.57 -20.69 -43.68
CA SER A 14 46.71 -19.75 -42.56
C SER A 14 45.48 -18.85 -42.39
N GLY A 15 44.87 -18.39 -43.47
CA GLY A 15 43.60 -17.65 -43.43
C GLY A 15 42.44 -18.49 -42.87
N LEU A 16 42.37 -19.78 -43.23
CA LEU A 16 41.36 -20.71 -42.70
C LEU A 16 41.55 -20.95 -41.19
N VAL A 17 42.80 -21.20 -40.75
CA VAL A 17 43.13 -21.39 -39.33
C VAL A 17 42.84 -20.13 -38.52
N GLY A 18 43.19 -18.95 -39.05
CA GLY A 18 42.87 -17.67 -38.43
C GLY A 18 41.36 -17.44 -38.31
N ALA A 19 40.57 -17.81 -39.32
CA ALA A 19 39.12 -17.70 -39.30
C ALA A 19 38.47 -18.66 -38.29
N VAL A 20 38.99 -19.90 -38.17
CA VAL A 20 38.51 -20.88 -37.18
C VAL A 20 38.79 -20.42 -35.76
N ILE A 21 40.02 -19.96 -35.48
CA ILE A 21 40.40 -19.46 -34.15
C ILE A 21 39.63 -18.18 -33.83
N GLY A 22 39.53 -17.25 -34.77
CA GLY A 22 38.77 -16.00 -34.61
C GLY A 22 37.28 -16.26 -34.38
N GLY A 23 36.67 -17.20 -35.11
CA GLY A 23 35.29 -17.62 -34.93
C GLY A 23 35.05 -18.27 -33.56
N TRP A 24 35.95 -19.15 -33.11
CA TRP A 24 35.88 -19.76 -31.78
C TRP A 24 35.99 -18.71 -30.67
N CYS A 25 36.99 -17.83 -30.73
CA CYS A 25 37.17 -16.76 -29.75
C CYS A 25 35.94 -15.82 -29.70
N THR A 26 35.35 -15.50 -30.85
CA THR A 26 34.15 -14.66 -30.94
C THR A 26 32.94 -15.34 -30.30
N LEU A 27 32.70 -16.62 -30.60
CA LEU A 27 31.58 -17.38 -30.03
C LEU A 27 31.71 -17.51 -28.51
N ASN A 28 32.92 -17.80 -28.02
CA ASN A 28 33.19 -17.95 -26.59
C ASN A 28 33.14 -16.61 -25.84
N GLY A 29 33.47 -15.52 -26.51
CA GLY A 29 33.28 -14.15 -26.00
C GLY A 29 31.80 -13.78 -25.92
N ALA A 30 31.03 -14.08 -26.96
CA ALA A 30 29.59 -13.82 -27.02
C ALA A 30 28.80 -14.60 -25.95
N THR A 31 29.11 -15.88 -25.73
CA THR A 31 28.46 -16.70 -24.69
C THR A 31 28.78 -16.20 -23.28
N LYS A 32 30.03 -15.79 -23.02
CA LYS A 32 30.42 -15.16 -21.73
C LYS A 32 29.74 -13.82 -21.52
N ALA A 33 29.68 -12.97 -22.55
CA ALA A 33 29.00 -11.69 -22.48
C ALA A 33 27.49 -11.86 -22.23
N HIS A 34 26.86 -12.83 -22.88
CA HIS A 34 25.46 -13.16 -22.66
C HIS A 34 25.22 -13.69 -21.23
N GLY A 35 26.08 -14.57 -20.72
CA GLY A 35 26.00 -15.06 -19.34
C GLY A 35 26.21 -13.97 -18.29
N LEU A 36 27.10 -13.00 -18.54
CA LEU A 36 27.27 -11.83 -17.68
C LEU A 36 26.07 -10.88 -17.75
N ALA A 37 25.46 -10.72 -18.93
CA ALA A 37 24.26 -9.91 -19.10
C ALA A 37 23.07 -10.49 -18.31
N LEU A 38 22.84 -11.81 -18.39
CA LEU A 38 21.81 -12.50 -17.60
C LEU A 38 22.03 -12.32 -16.09
N LYS A 39 23.26 -12.50 -15.60
CA LYS A 39 23.58 -12.28 -14.18
C LYS A 39 23.36 -10.84 -13.74
N LYS A 40 23.64 -9.87 -14.62
CA LYS A 40 23.40 -8.45 -14.34
C LYS A 40 21.90 -8.13 -14.31
N GLU A 41 21.13 -8.76 -15.19
CA GLU A 41 19.66 -8.66 -15.23
C GLU A 41 19.04 -9.24 -13.95
N GLU A 42 19.43 -10.46 -13.56
CA GLU A 42 18.98 -11.09 -12.30
C GLU A 42 19.33 -10.24 -11.07
N ALA A 43 20.53 -9.65 -11.03
CA ALA A 43 20.93 -8.76 -9.94
C ALA A 43 20.09 -7.48 -9.90
N ALA A 44 19.82 -6.88 -11.06
CA ALA A 44 18.99 -5.68 -11.17
C ALA A 44 17.53 -5.97 -10.79
N ASP A 45 16.98 -7.11 -11.20
CA ASP A 45 15.63 -7.54 -10.82
C ASP A 45 15.55 -7.78 -9.31
N ARG A 46 16.57 -8.41 -8.70
CA ARG A 46 16.63 -8.61 -7.25
C ARG A 46 16.68 -7.28 -6.50
N GLU A 47 17.51 -6.33 -6.92
CA GLU A 47 17.61 -5.00 -6.33
C GLU A 47 16.27 -4.24 -6.45
N ARG A 48 15.62 -4.33 -7.62
CA ARG A 48 14.31 -3.74 -7.87
C ARG A 48 13.23 -4.34 -6.98
N MET A 49 13.19 -5.67 -6.85
CA MET A 49 12.27 -6.38 -5.96
C MET A 49 12.44 -5.90 -4.51
N ILE A 50 13.68 -5.89 -4.02
CA ILE A 50 14.02 -5.44 -2.66
C ILE A 50 13.55 -4.02 -2.41
N THR A 51 13.91 -3.09 -3.28
CA THR A 51 13.56 -1.67 -3.13
C THR A 51 12.04 -1.48 -3.13
N THR A 52 11.34 -2.19 -4.02
CA THR A 52 9.87 -2.15 -4.08
C THR A 52 9.24 -2.67 -2.79
N LEU A 53 9.69 -3.81 -2.27
CA LEU A 53 9.17 -4.38 -1.03
C LEU A 53 9.42 -3.49 0.19
N MET A 54 10.58 -2.83 0.25
CA MET A 54 10.87 -1.85 1.31
C MET A 54 9.92 -0.64 1.25
N LEU A 55 9.69 -0.10 0.06
CA LEU A 55 8.78 1.04 -0.12
C LEU A 55 7.33 0.65 0.22
N LEU A 56 6.87 -0.50 -0.27
CA LEU A 56 5.53 -1.01 0.04
C LEU A 56 5.35 -1.30 1.53
N ARG A 57 6.33 -1.93 2.19
CA ARG A 57 6.29 -2.14 3.65
C ARG A 57 6.22 -0.82 4.39
N THR A 58 7.02 0.17 3.97
CA THR A 58 7.02 1.51 4.59
C THR A 58 5.66 2.19 4.46
N GLU A 59 5.03 2.13 3.29
CA GLU A 59 3.67 2.64 3.08
C GLU A 59 2.64 1.90 3.93
N ILE A 60 2.67 0.56 3.94
CA ILE A 60 1.73 -0.27 4.71
C ILE A 60 1.84 0.03 6.21
N VAL A 61 3.05 -0.03 6.76
CA VAL A 61 3.30 0.18 8.19
C VAL A 61 3.00 1.63 8.58
N GLY A 62 3.50 2.61 7.81
CA GLY A 62 3.28 4.02 8.11
C GLY A 62 1.81 4.41 8.07
N SER A 63 1.05 3.94 7.07
CA SER A 63 -0.40 4.18 7.01
C SER A 63 -1.15 3.46 8.12
N TRP A 64 -0.70 2.28 8.53
CA TRP A 64 -1.30 1.52 9.63
C TRP A 64 -1.09 2.20 10.99
N GLU A 65 0.14 2.64 11.26
CA GLU A 65 0.50 3.38 12.48
C GLU A 65 -0.28 4.70 12.56
N LEU A 66 -0.29 5.48 11.48
CA LEU A 66 -1.02 6.75 11.42
C LEU A 66 -2.52 6.56 11.70
N PHE A 67 -3.14 5.53 11.11
CA PHE A 67 -4.55 5.22 11.37
C PHE A 67 -4.80 4.94 12.86
N HIS A 68 -3.95 4.15 13.51
CA HIS A 68 -4.09 3.85 14.94
C HIS A 68 -3.86 5.08 15.82
N GLU A 69 -2.87 5.90 15.50
CA GLU A 69 -2.56 7.15 16.21
C GLU A 69 -3.70 8.18 16.14
N GLU A 70 -4.36 8.29 14.98
CA GLU A 70 -5.42 9.28 14.79
C GLU A 70 -6.78 8.82 15.34
N CYS A 71 -7.14 7.54 15.17
CA CYS A 71 -8.49 7.10 15.52
C CYS A 71 -8.71 5.60 15.74
N GLY A 72 -7.82 4.74 15.23
CA GLY A 72 -8.03 3.30 15.24
C GLY A 72 -8.22 2.74 16.65
N ASP A 73 -7.41 3.21 17.60
CA ASP A 73 -7.48 2.76 18.99
C ASP A 73 -8.76 3.21 19.69
N GLU A 74 -9.20 4.45 19.42
CA GLU A 74 -10.47 4.96 19.95
C GLU A 74 -11.66 4.15 19.40
N LEU A 75 -11.70 3.96 18.08
CA LEU A 75 -12.75 3.22 17.38
C LEU A 75 -12.88 1.78 17.88
N LEU A 76 -11.75 1.10 18.11
CA LEU A 76 -11.69 -0.28 18.63
C LEU A 76 -12.15 -0.37 20.09
N GLY A 77 -11.99 0.71 20.88
CA GLY A 77 -12.43 0.78 22.27
C GLY A 77 -13.92 1.06 22.46
N GLN A 78 -14.62 1.50 21.40
CA GLN A 78 -16.05 1.82 21.45
C GLN A 78 -16.93 0.56 21.40
N THR A 79 -18.09 0.65 22.04
CA THR A 79 -19.12 -0.42 22.01
C THR A 79 -19.72 -0.56 20.60
N GLU A 80 -20.03 -1.78 20.21
CA GLU A 80 -20.78 -2.09 18.98
C GLU A 80 -22.06 -1.25 18.85
N GLY A 81 -22.34 -0.78 17.63
CA GLY A 81 -23.44 0.10 17.30
C GLY A 81 -23.24 1.58 17.67
N THR A 82 -22.13 1.94 18.33
CA THR A 82 -21.84 3.34 18.68
C THR A 82 -21.35 4.10 17.44
N PRO A 83 -22.01 5.21 17.05
CA PRO A 83 -21.54 6.06 15.97
C PRO A 83 -20.18 6.70 16.27
N PHE A 84 -19.32 6.79 15.26
CA PHE A 84 -18.07 7.53 15.37
C PHE A 84 -18.25 9.00 14.97
N LEU A 85 -18.40 9.86 15.98
CA LEU A 85 -18.75 11.27 15.81
C LEU A 85 -17.50 12.17 15.69
N SER A 86 -16.61 11.82 14.76
CA SER A 86 -15.42 12.59 14.43
C SER A 86 -15.11 12.54 12.94
N ILE A 87 -14.49 13.60 12.42
CA ILE A 87 -14.01 13.65 11.04
C ILE A 87 -12.56 13.19 11.00
N LEU A 88 -12.28 12.21 10.14
CA LEU A 88 -10.94 11.69 9.91
C LEU A 88 -10.38 12.23 8.59
N PRO A 89 -9.32 13.05 8.60
CA PRO A 89 -8.77 13.60 7.38
C PRO A 89 -8.12 12.49 6.53
N ILE A 90 -8.69 12.23 5.35
CA ILE A 90 -8.08 11.33 4.36
C ILE A 90 -7.49 12.15 3.22
N GLY A 91 -6.22 11.89 2.89
CA GLY A 91 -5.53 12.51 1.76
C GLY A 91 -6.07 12.02 0.40
N ALA A 92 -5.92 12.84 -0.65
CA ALA A 92 -6.43 12.53 -1.99
C ALA A 92 -5.82 11.27 -2.63
N ASN A 93 -4.62 10.87 -2.18
CA ASN A 93 -4.01 9.59 -2.56
C ASN A 93 -3.40 8.94 -1.31
N PRO A 94 -4.12 8.02 -0.65
CA PRO A 94 -3.64 7.35 0.56
C PRO A 94 -2.52 6.33 0.31
N PHE A 95 -2.35 5.83 -0.92
CA PHE A 95 -1.42 4.74 -1.26
C PHE A 95 -0.61 5.01 -2.53
N PRO A 96 0.20 6.09 -2.57
CA PRO A 96 0.94 6.50 -3.76
C PRO A 96 1.97 5.47 -4.25
N ILE A 97 2.63 4.72 -3.34
CA ILE A 97 3.64 3.73 -3.71
C ILE A 97 2.97 2.55 -4.41
N PHE A 98 1.92 1.98 -3.83
CA PHE A 98 1.21 0.87 -4.46
C PHE A 98 0.61 1.24 -5.81
N ASP A 99 -0.04 2.40 -5.91
CA ASP A 99 -0.68 2.84 -7.14
C ASP A 99 0.33 3.14 -8.27
N SER A 100 1.57 3.52 -7.92
CA SER A 100 2.64 3.80 -8.91
C SER A 100 3.41 2.56 -9.39
N GLY A 101 3.35 1.44 -8.64
CA GLY A 101 4.25 0.30 -8.82
C GLY A 101 3.68 -1.11 -9.12
N PRO A 102 2.50 -1.33 -9.77
CA PRO A 102 1.95 -2.69 -9.91
C PRO A 102 2.87 -3.67 -10.65
N ALA A 103 3.66 -3.16 -11.60
CA ALA A 103 4.54 -3.98 -12.42
C ALA A 103 5.62 -4.68 -11.60
N ALA A 104 6.09 -4.09 -10.50
CA ALA A 104 7.16 -4.66 -9.68
C ALA A 104 6.69 -5.84 -8.80
N LEU A 105 5.38 -6.02 -8.63
CA LEU A 105 4.81 -7.17 -7.92
C LEU A 105 5.05 -8.50 -8.66
N ASN A 106 5.38 -8.46 -9.96
CA ASN A 106 5.73 -9.66 -10.73
C ASN A 106 7.06 -10.30 -10.26
N LEU A 107 7.92 -9.53 -9.58
CA LEU A 107 9.20 -9.99 -9.03
C LEU A 107 9.04 -10.56 -7.62
N VAL A 108 7.90 -10.32 -6.96
CA VAL A 108 7.66 -10.67 -5.56
C VAL A 108 7.18 -12.13 -5.45
N PRO A 109 7.58 -12.89 -4.41
CA PRO A 109 7.03 -14.21 -4.15
C PRO A 109 5.49 -14.20 -4.14
N ARG A 110 4.90 -15.19 -4.81
CA ARG A 110 3.45 -15.21 -5.09
C ARG A 110 2.57 -14.99 -3.85
N GLU A 111 2.87 -15.65 -2.74
CA GLU A 111 2.06 -15.52 -1.51
C GLU A 111 2.22 -14.13 -0.87
N LEU A 112 3.42 -13.56 -0.87
CA LEU A 112 3.65 -12.19 -0.39
C LEU A 112 2.94 -11.17 -1.29
N ALA A 113 3.01 -11.33 -2.62
CA ALA A 113 2.27 -10.48 -3.56
C ALA A 113 0.76 -10.56 -3.32
N LYS A 114 0.23 -11.75 -3.06
CA LYS A 114 -1.18 -11.97 -2.70
C LYS A 114 -1.54 -11.26 -1.39
N ASN A 115 -0.70 -11.37 -0.35
CA ASN A 115 -0.92 -10.67 0.93
C ASN A 115 -0.93 -9.15 0.74
N ILE A 116 0.02 -8.60 -0.02
CA ILE A 116 0.11 -7.18 -0.35
C ILE A 116 -1.17 -6.71 -1.07
N VAL A 117 -1.58 -7.40 -2.15
CA VAL A 117 -2.81 -7.05 -2.87
C VAL A 117 -4.03 -7.14 -1.96
N HIS A 118 -4.10 -8.18 -1.11
CA HIS A 118 -5.20 -8.34 -0.17
C HIS A 118 -5.27 -7.19 0.83
N PHE A 119 -4.13 -6.78 1.40
CA PHE A 119 -4.04 -5.60 2.26
C PHE A 119 -4.63 -4.38 1.56
N TYR A 120 -4.14 -4.02 0.36
CA TYR A 120 -4.60 -2.80 -0.32
C TYR A 120 -6.08 -2.87 -0.73
N MET A 121 -6.60 -4.04 -1.08
CA MET A 121 -8.03 -4.21 -1.34
C MET A 121 -8.87 -3.91 -0.09
N ARG A 122 -8.49 -4.43 1.07
CA ARG A 122 -9.23 -4.21 2.32
C ARG A 122 -8.99 -2.80 2.88
N ALA A 123 -7.78 -2.27 2.78
CA ALA A 123 -7.44 -0.92 3.19
C ALA A 123 -8.19 0.15 2.36
N LYS A 124 -8.36 -0.04 1.05
CA LYS A 124 -9.23 0.82 0.23
C LYS A 124 -10.70 0.76 0.67
N GLY A 125 -11.17 -0.41 1.13
CA GLY A 125 -12.48 -0.55 1.75
C GLY A 125 -12.59 0.20 3.09
N LEU A 126 -11.54 0.16 3.91
CA LEU A 126 -11.45 0.92 5.16
C LEU A 126 -11.53 2.43 4.90
N ILE A 127 -10.76 2.94 3.93
CA ILE A 127 -10.83 4.34 3.52
C ILE A 127 -12.24 4.73 3.08
N ALA A 128 -12.88 3.93 2.23
CA ALA A 128 -14.24 4.22 1.78
C ALA A 128 -15.26 4.26 2.95
N ALA A 129 -15.09 3.40 3.96
CA ALA A 129 -15.93 3.42 5.15
C ALA A 129 -15.68 4.67 6.01
N ILE A 130 -14.43 5.11 6.13
CA ILE A 130 -14.07 6.36 6.82
C ILE A 130 -14.66 7.57 6.08
N GLU A 131 -14.52 7.64 4.76
CA GLU A 131 -15.10 8.72 3.94
C GLU A 131 -16.62 8.76 4.06
N MET A 132 -17.27 7.59 4.10
CA MET A 132 -18.70 7.49 4.37
C MET A 132 -19.05 8.03 5.75
N ASN A 133 -18.33 7.62 6.80
CA ASN A 133 -18.52 8.14 8.16
C ASN A 133 -18.37 9.67 8.20
N ASN A 134 -17.34 10.22 7.55
CA ASN A 134 -17.09 11.66 7.51
C ASN A 134 -18.23 12.43 6.87
N ARG A 135 -18.72 11.93 5.72
CA ARG A 135 -19.84 12.56 5.01
C ARG A 135 -21.10 12.54 5.86
N ASP A 136 -21.39 11.41 6.49
CA ASP A 136 -22.60 11.22 7.27
C ASP A 136 -22.52 12.03 8.59
N TYR A 137 -21.33 12.15 9.19
CA TYR A 137 -21.09 13.03 10.34
C TYR A 137 -21.26 14.51 9.98
N ASP A 138 -20.75 14.97 8.83
CA ASP A 138 -21.02 16.34 8.37
C ASP A 138 -22.52 16.59 8.19
N GLN A 139 -23.26 15.63 7.62
CA GLN A 139 -24.73 15.73 7.55
C GLN A 139 -25.39 15.83 8.93
N ALA A 140 -24.93 15.05 9.90
CA ALA A 140 -25.40 15.14 11.29
C ALA A 140 -25.13 16.53 11.91
N LEU A 141 -23.94 17.09 11.67
CA LEU A 141 -23.57 18.44 12.10
C LEU A 141 -24.45 19.51 11.44
N GLN A 142 -24.71 19.41 10.13
CA GLN A 142 -25.60 20.34 9.44
C GLN A 142 -27.04 20.25 9.97
N HIS A 143 -27.56 19.04 10.21
CA HIS A 143 -28.87 18.87 10.80
C HIS A 143 -28.96 19.53 12.18
N ALA A 144 -27.95 19.32 13.04
CA ALA A 144 -27.91 19.93 14.37
C ALA A 144 -27.85 21.46 14.30
N ARG A 145 -27.04 22.04 13.41
CA ARG A 145 -26.99 23.50 13.18
C ARG A 145 -28.35 24.06 12.76
N LEU A 146 -29.06 23.38 11.85
CA LEU A 146 -30.40 23.81 11.42
C LEU A 146 -31.43 23.74 12.56
N ARG A 147 -31.33 22.73 13.43
CA ARG A 147 -32.18 22.61 14.62
C ARG A 147 -31.97 23.76 15.59
N LEU A 148 -30.71 24.12 15.85
CA LEU A 148 -30.38 25.26 16.70
C LEU A 148 -30.93 26.57 16.15
N LEU A 149 -30.75 26.84 14.85
CA LEU A 149 -31.28 28.05 14.20
C LEU A 149 -32.81 28.13 14.35
N THR A 150 -33.51 27.03 14.08
CA THR A 150 -34.98 26.97 14.21
C THR A 150 -35.42 27.21 15.66
N GLN A 151 -34.66 26.71 16.65
CA GLN A 151 -34.98 26.91 18.06
C GLN A 151 -34.72 28.35 18.52
N ALA A 152 -33.60 28.94 18.09
CA ALA A 152 -33.28 30.32 18.38
C ALA A 152 -34.35 31.28 17.82
N GLU A 153 -34.83 31.03 16.60
CA GLU A 153 -35.93 31.80 16.00
C GLU A 153 -37.22 31.72 16.83
N ARG A 154 -37.57 30.54 17.33
CA ARG A 154 -38.76 30.34 18.18
C ARG A 154 -38.63 31.02 19.53
N ALA A 155 -37.48 30.90 20.18
CA ALA A 155 -37.22 31.56 21.46
C ALA A 155 -37.29 33.08 21.31
N HIS A 156 -36.70 33.63 20.25
CA HIS A 156 -36.78 35.06 19.94
C HIS A 156 -38.23 35.53 19.74
N GLN A 157 -39.06 34.75 19.01
CA GLN A 157 -40.49 35.05 18.85
C GLN A 157 -41.28 34.97 20.16
N ALA A 158 -40.89 34.08 21.08
CA ALA A 158 -41.50 33.93 22.40
C ALA A 158 -41.03 34.98 23.42
N GLY A 159 -39.95 35.72 23.12
CA GLY A 159 -39.30 36.64 24.05
C GLY A 159 -38.42 35.94 25.10
N ASP A 160 -38.07 34.67 24.85
CA ASP A 160 -37.24 33.85 25.73
C ASP A 160 -35.76 33.92 25.30
N GLU A 161 -34.85 33.87 26.27
CA GLU A 161 -33.42 33.67 26.04
C GLU A 161 -33.07 32.18 26.15
N VAL A 162 -32.30 31.67 25.17
CA VAL A 162 -31.79 30.30 25.20
C VAL A 162 -30.44 30.30 25.93
N SER A 163 -30.33 29.49 26.98
CA SER A 163 -29.05 29.30 27.67
C SER A 163 -28.07 28.49 26.82
N ASP A 164 -26.76 28.72 27.02
CA ASP A 164 -25.70 27.96 26.36
C ASP A 164 -25.78 26.45 26.68
N GLU A 165 -26.19 26.08 27.90
CA GLU A 165 -26.39 24.67 28.29
C GLU A 165 -27.50 24.00 27.46
N THR A 166 -28.65 24.68 27.31
CA THR A 166 -29.76 24.20 26.47
C THR A 166 -29.34 24.12 25.00
N HIS A 167 -28.51 25.06 24.54
CA HIS A 167 -27.97 25.06 23.19
C HIS A 167 -27.11 23.81 22.93
N ASP A 168 -26.16 23.52 23.81
CA ASP A 168 -25.28 22.36 23.67
C ASP A 168 -26.03 21.03 23.78
N GLU A 169 -27.02 20.93 24.68
CA GLU A 169 -27.88 19.75 24.79
C GLU A 169 -28.64 19.47 23.49
N VAL A 170 -29.26 20.49 22.90
CA VAL A 170 -30.02 20.37 21.64
C VAL A 170 -29.09 20.00 20.50
N PHE A 171 -27.91 20.61 20.45
CA PHE A 171 -26.91 20.30 19.42
C PHE A 171 -26.49 18.84 19.50
N ASN A 172 -25.99 18.41 20.67
CA ASN A 172 -25.46 17.06 20.88
C ASN A 172 -26.54 15.99 20.66
N TYR A 173 -27.76 16.23 21.16
CA TYR A 173 -28.89 15.36 20.90
C TYR A 173 -29.21 15.27 19.41
N SER A 174 -29.22 16.40 18.70
CA SER A 174 -29.55 16.43 17.26
C SER A 174 -28.49 15.73 16.41
N VAL A 175 -27.21 15.84 16.79
CA VAL A 175 -26.11 15.10 16.16
C VAL A 175 -26.30 13.61 16.39
N ALA A 176 -26.45 13.17 17.64
CA ALA A 176 -26.60 11.76 17.99
C ALA A 176 -27.84 11.12 17.34
N PHE A 177 -28.96 11.86 17.32
CA PHE A 177 -30.18 11.43 16.64
C PHE A 177 -29.95 11.21 15.14
N MET A 178 -29.36 12.19 14.46
CA MET A 178 -29.13 12.10 13.01
C MET A 178 -28.10 11.01 12.68
N ALA A 179 -27.04 10.88 13.48
CA ALA A 179 -26.05 9.82 13.33
C ALA A 179 -26.68 8.42 13.44
N GLY A 180 -27.61 8.24 14.38
CA GLY A 180 -28.40 7.02 14.49
C GLY A 180 -29.29 6.77 13.25
N GLN A 181 -29.93 7.81 12.71
CA GLN A 181 -30.75 7.70 11.49
C GLN A 181 -29.93 7.38 10.23
N LEU A 182 -28.68 7.84 10.17
CA LEU A 182 -27.75 7.58 9.07
C LEU A 182 -27.09 6.20 9.17
N GLY A 183 -27.31 5.44 10.26
CA GLY A 183 -26.66 4.14 10.45
C GLY A 183 -25.15 4.27 10.67
N MET A 184 -24.69 5.38 11.25
CA MET A 184 -23.26 5.60 11.51
C MET A 184 -22.67 4.59 12.49
N GLY A 185 -23.50 3.96 13.34
CA GLY A 185 -23.08 2.81 14.17
C GLY A 185 -22.58 1.66 13.33
N ASP A 186 -23.39 1.18 12.37
CA ASP A 186 -23.01 0.09 11.46
C ASP A 186 -21.75 0.42 10.64
N THR A 187 -21.59 1.70 10.28
CA THR A 187 -20.39 2.19 9.59
C THR A 187 -19.15 2.10 10.48
N ALA A 188 -19.25 2.51 11.75
CA ALA A 188 -18.17 2.37 12.73
C ALA A 188 -17.82 0.89 12.99
N ASP A 189 -18.82 0.00 13.04
CA ASP A 189 -18.63 -1.44 13.13
C ASP A 189 -17.91 -2.03 11.91
N SER A 190 -18.23 -1.56 10.71
CA SER A 190 -17.52 -1.94 9.48
C SER A 190 -16.04 -1.53 9.53
N ILE A 191 -15.75 -0.30 9.99
CA ILE A 191 -14.38 0.20 10.19
C ILE A 191 -13.63 -0.67 11.21
N ARG A 192 -14.24 -0.99 12.35
CA ARG A 192 -13.66 -1.89 13.37
C ARG A 192 -13.35 -3.28 12.79
N SER A 193 -14.31 -3.89 12.09
CA SER A 193 -14.15 -5.22 11.51
C SER A 193 -13.01 -5.28 10.49
N LEU A 194 -12.94 -4.28 9.60
CA LEU A 194 -11.84 -4.12 8.64
C LEU A 194 -10.49 -3.94 9.34
N THR A 195 -10.46 -3.15 10.42
CA THR A 195 -9.24 -2.95 11.22
C THR A 195 -8.75 -4.27 11.83
N GLN A 196 -9.65 -5.02 12.47
CA GLN A 196 -9.30 -6.31 13.07
C GLN A 196 -8.82 -7.34 12.02
N GLU A 197 -9.39 -7.31 10.82
CA GLU A 197 -8.96 -8.16 9.70
C GLU A 197 -7.58 -7.77 9.16
N LEU A 198 -7.29 -6.48 9.07
CA LEU A 198 -6.05 -5.95 8.52
C LEU A 198 -4.85 -6.15 9.46
N ALA A 199 -5.04 -6.08 10.78
CA ALA A 199 -3.97 -6.24 11.76
C ALA A 199 -3.06 -7.48 11.53
N PRO A 200 -3.59 -8.72 11.43
CA PRO A 200 -2.76 -9.89 11.17
C PRO A 200 -2.18 -9.94 9.73
N ILE A 201 -2.73 -9.18 8.78
CA ILE A 201 -2.17 -9.08 7.42
C ILE A 201 -0.94 -8.17 7.43
N VAL A 202 -1.04 -7.00 8.08
CA VAL A 202 0.07 -6.05 8.24
C VAL A 202 1.25 -6.72 8.93
N GLN A 203 1.01 -7.44 10.02
CA GLN A 203 2.05 -8.17 10.74
C GLN A 203 2.74 -9.19 9.83
N ARG A 204 1.95 -9.99 9.08
CA ARG A 204 2.49 -11.05 8.22
C ARG A 204 3.34 -10.51 7.07
N ILE A 205 2.88 -9.43 6.41
CA ILE A 205 3.64 -8.75 5.36
C ILE A 205 4.96 -8.21 5.94
N THR A 206 4.89 -7.57 7.11
CA THR A 206 6.07 -7.01 7.78
C THR A 206 7.10 -8.08 8.08
N GLU A 207 6.69 -9.20 8.69
CA GLU A 207 7.57 -10.33 9.00
C GLU A 207 8.13 -11.01 7.75
N GLU A 208 7.32 -11.23 6.71
CA GLU A 208 7.76 -11.83 5.44
C GLU A 208 8.79 -10.94 4.73
N VAL A 209 8.58 -9.63 4.73
CA VAL A 209 9.52 -8.68 4.14
C VAL A 209 10.80 -8.60 4.96
N ASP A 210 10.72 -8.54 6.29
CA ASP A 210 11.90 -8.46 7.17
C ASP A 210 12.79 -9.71 7.06
N LYS A 211 12.18 -10.90 6.90
CA LYS A 211 12.91 -12.15 6.67
C LYS A 211 13.78 -12.12 5.42
N LEU A 212 13.37 -11.40 4.37
CA LEU A 212 14.16 -11.23 3.15
C LEU A 212 15.40 -10.37 3.37
N PHE A 213 15.46 -9.62 4.47
CA PHE A 213 16.54 -8.68 4.81
C PHE A 213 17.43 -9.14 5.97
N THR A 214 17.00 -10.12 6.76
CA THR A 214 17.89 -10.81 7.70
C THR A 214 18.85 -11.72 6.95
N PRO A 215 20.18 -11.57 7.12
CA PRO A 215 21.12 -12.53 6.56
C PRO A 215 20.90 -13.90 7.21
N ASP A 216 20.81 -14.96 6.40
CA ASP A 216 20.81 -16.34 6.86
C ASP A 216 22.07 -16.60 7.71
N LEU A 217 21.93 -16.56 9.03
CA LEU A 217 22.98 -16.98 9.96
C LEU A 217 23.19 -18.51 9.93
N GLU A 218 22.37 -19.26 9.19
CA GLU A 218 22.40 -20.73 9.19
C GLU A 218 23.29 -21.36 8.10
N HIS A 219 23.74 -20.61 7.09
CA HIS A 219 24.56 -21.21 6.01
C HIS A 219 26.08 -21.25 6.29
N ASN A 220 26.54 -20.81 7.48
CA ASN A 220 27.95 -20.83 7.88
C ASN A 220 28.29 -21.91 8.94
N ARG A 221 27.44 -22.92 9.14
CA ARG A 221 27.72 -24.04 10.09
C ARG A 221 27.99 -25.40 9.46
N VAL A 222 28.03 -25.51 8.13
CA VAL A 222 28.43 -26.76 7.47
C VAL A 222 29.32 -26.45 6.26
N SER A 223 30.60 -26.18 6.52
CA SER A 223 31.70 -26.37 5.58
C SER A 223 32.92 -26.87 6.34
#